data_AF-A0A7S0RI55-F1
#
_entry.id   AF-A0A7S0RI55-F1
#
_cell.length_a   1.000
_cell.length_b   1.000
_cell.length_c   1.000
_cell.angle_alpha   90.00
_cell.angle_beta   90.00
_cell.angle_gamma   90.00
#
_symmetry.space_group_name_H-M   'P 1'
#
loop_
_entity.id
_entity.type
_entity.pdbx_description
1 polymer ?
#
loop_
_entity_poly.entity_id
_entity_poly.type
_entity_poly.pdbx_seq_one_letter_code
_entity_poly.pdbx_strand_id
1 'polypeptide(L)'
;GGEGTDGDSGNERSVFEPYTDLTNREREINAFLTTLFTSQRITRVGFMFGFDVYRLQSSYPHLPVFKPGAEVGPGQTPFVVEILDMARFAMPQVPKFAVSLAKLVDLVIHIKLDKKQQLSNWAQRPLTSEQTRYAADDGHTVVAMLDDLAARSPAALARLPNFA
;
A
#
# COMPACT_ATOMS: atom_id res chain seq x y z
N GLY A 1 24.63 55.52 40.22
CA GLY A 1 23.24 55.16 39.88
C GLY A 1 23.23 54.65 38.47
N GLY A 2 22.77 53.41 38.27
CA GLY A 2 22.54 52.81 36.96
C GLY A 2 23.42 51.60 36.63
N GLU A 3 23.29 50.51 37.39
CA GLU A 3 23.53 49.14 36.90
C GLU A 3 22.31 48.66 36.11
N GLY A 4 22.50 47.73 35.18
CA GLY A 4 21.41 46.99 34.52
C GLY A 4 21.88 46.24 33.28
N THR A 5 22.26 44.99 33.46
CA THR A 5 22.42 43.96 32.42
C THR A 5 21.05 43.52 31.87
N ASP A 6 21.07 42.58 30.93
CA ASP A 6 19.96 41.72 30.46
C ASP A 6 19.33 42.20 29.14
N GLY A 7 19.12 41.36 28.13
CA GLY A 7 19.38 39.95 27.99
C GLY A 7 19.23 39.57 26.52
N ASP A 8 20.15 38.74 26.05
CA ASP A 8 20.03 37.96 24.83
C ASP A 8 18.82 37.04 24.96
N SER A 9 17.70 37.42 24.34
CA SER A 9 16.48 36.62 24.34
C SER A 9 16.19 36.09 22.94
N GLY A 10 16.56 34.84 22.74
CA GLY A 10 15.65 33.89 22.12
C GLY A 10 15.75 33.74 20.61
N ASN A 11 16.83 33.09 20.17
CA ASN A 11 16.73 32.12 19.08
C ASN A 11 15.80 30.97 19.49
N GLU A 12 14.49 31.21 19.47
CA GLU A 12 13.51 30.13 19.49
C GLU A 12 13.42 29.58 18.06
N ARG A 13 14.27 28.58 17.81
CA ARG A 13 14.02 27.59 16.78
C ARG A 13 12.55 27.17 16.90
N SER A 14 11.77 27.48 15.86
CA SER A 14 10.43 26.94 15.64
C SER A 14 10.45 25.44 15.96
N VAL A 15 9.95 25.12 17.15
CA VAL A 15 9.70 23.76 17.57
C VAL A 15 8.57 23.28 16.67
N PHE A 16 8.83 22.24 15.88
CA PHE A 16 7.83 21.59 15.03
C PHE A 16 6.50 21.47 15.78
N GLU A 17 5.49 22.23 15.35
CA GLU A 17 4.16 22.15 15.96
C GLU A 17 3.62 20.72 15.76
N PRO A 18 3.18 20.04 16.84
CA PRO A 18 2.83 18.64 16.79
C PRO A 18 1.44 18.45 16.17
N TYR A 19 1.36 18.24 14.85
CA TYR A 19 0.20 17.71 14.09
C TYR A 19 -1.19 18.00 14.71
N THR A 20 -1.47 19.26 15.06
CA THR A 20 -2.63 19.65 15.87
C THR A 20 -3.95 19.66 15.09
N ASP A 21 -3.90 19.49 13.76
CA ASP A 21 -5.07 19.67 12.87
C ASP A 21 -5.76 18.35 12.44
N LEU A 22 -5.34 17.20 12.96
CA LEU A 22 -6.01 15.93 12.65
C LEU A 22 -7.25 15.72 13.54
N THR A 23 -8.33 15.19 12.97
CA THR A 23 -9.43 14.62 13.73
C THR A 23 -8.99 13.35 14.48
N ASN A 24 -9.79 12.90 15.47
CA ASN A 24 -9.50 11.63 16.16
C ASN A 24 -9.42 10.43 15.20
N ARG A 25 -10.33 10.36 14.22
CA ARG A 25 -10.34 9.28 13.22
C ARG A 25 -9.11 9.33 12.31
N GLU A 26 -8.67 10.52 11.93
CA GLU A 26 -7.46 10.69 11.11
C GLU A 26 -6.20 10.29 11.89
N ARG A 27 -6.14 10.56 13.21
CA ARG A 27 -5.06 10.04 14.05
C ARG A 27 -5.06 8.51 14.10
N GLU A 28 -6.23 7.90 14.31
CA GLU A 28 -6.38 6.44 14.37
C GLU A 28 -5.97 5.78 13.04
N ILE A 29 -6.49 6.27 11.91
CA ILE A 29 -6.16 5.72 10.59
C ILE A 29 -4.69 5.95 10.26
N ASN A 30 -4.12 7.12 10.59
CA ASN A 30 -2.70 7.38 10.38
C ASN A 30 -1.83 6.41 11.19
N ALA A 31 -2.15 6.16 12.46
CA ALA A 31 -1.41 5.21 13.30
C ALA A 31 -1.50 3.78 12.76
N PHE A 32 -2.70 3.37 12.32
CA PHE A 32 -2.91 2.07 11.68
C PHE A 32 -2.10 1.94 10.39
N LEU A 33 -2.22 2.90 9.46
CA LEU A 33 -1.52 2.86 8.17
C LEU A 33 0.00 2.93 8.36
N THR A 34 0.49 3.72 9.32
CA THR A 34 1.91 3.75 9.67
C THR A 34 2.37 2.37 10.09
N THR A 35 1.71 1.76 11.09
CA THR A 35 2.02 0.40 11.54
C THR A 35 1.92 -0.61 10.40
N LEU A 36 0.88 -0.51 9.58
CA LEU A 36 0.61 -1.43 8.49
C LEU A 36 1.61 -1.31 7.36
N PHE A 37 2.13 -0.12 7.01
CA PHE A 37 3.01 0.05 5.86
C PHE A 37 4.49 0.01 6.22
N THR A 38 4.90 0.40 7.43
CA THR A 38 6.31 0.35 7.85
C THR A 38 6.70 -0.97 8.49
N SER A 39 5.72 -1.82 8.86
CA SER A 39 6.01 -3.11 9.51
C SER A 39 6.94 -3.98 8.67
N GLN A 40 8.03 -4.41 9.30
CA GLN A 40 8.98 -5.37 8.75
C GLN A 40 8.54 -6.84 8.89
N ARG A 41 7.38 -7.09 9.50
CA ARG A 41 6.85 -8.45 9.73
C ARG A 41 5.63 -8.78 8.88
N ILE A 42 5.14 -7.82 8.11
CA ILE A 42 3.95 -7.99 7.28
C ILE A 42 4.40 -7.98 5.83
N THR A 43 4.19 -9.11 5.14
CA THR A 43 4.30 -9.19 3.69
C THR A 43 3.07 -8.55 3.06
N ARG A 44 3.27 -7.61 2.15
CA ARG A 44 2.20 -6.96 1.39
C ARG A 44 2.22 -7.52 -0.01
N VAL A 45 1.10 -8.08 -0.45
CA VAL A 45 0.97 -8.61 -1.81
C VAL A 45 0.10 -7.66 -2.60
N GLY A 46 0.55 -7.27 -3.78
CA GLY A 46 -0.19 -6.35 -4.62
C GLY A 46 0.01 -6.61 -6.10
N PHE A 47 -0.78 -5.90 -6.90
CA PHE A 47 -0.67 -5.84 -8.34
C PHE A 47 -0.55 -4.37 -8.72
N MET A 48 0.64 -3.93 -9.14
CA MET A 48 0.93 -2.50 -9.32
C MET A 48 0.83 -1.72 -7.99
N PHE A 49 1.29 -2.31 -6.88
CA PHE A 49 1.18 -1.79 -5.52
C PHE A 49 1.69 -0.36 -5.38
N GLY A 50 2.79 -0.02 -6.08
CA GLY A 50 3.32 1.35 -6.09
C GLY A 50 2.30 2.39 -6.56
N PHE A 51 1.43 2.04 -7.52
CA PHE A 51 0.35 2.93 -7.97
C PHE A 51 -0.75 3.09 -6.91
N ASP A 52 -1.07 2.03 -6.17
CA ASP A 52 -2.04 2.12 -5.06
C ASP A 52 -1.53 3.05 -3.96
N VAL A 53 -0.25 2.92 -3.57
CA VAL A 53 0.38 3.82 -2.59
C VAL A 53 0.38 5.25 -3.10
N TYR A 54 0.75 5.47 -4.37
CA TYR A 54 0.69 6.80 -4.98
C TYR A 54 -0.73 7.40 -4.93
N ARG A 55 -1.76 6.60 -5.23
CA ARG A 55 -3.17 7.02 -5.15
C ARG A 55 -3.56 7.38 -3.73
N LEU A 56 -3.20 6.56 -2.74
CA LEU A 56 -3.46 6.84 -1.32
C LEU A 56 -2.79 8.15 -0.87
N GLN A 57 -1.51 8.34 -1.21
CA GLN A 57 -0.78 9.58 -0.89
C GLN A 57 -1.46 10.81 -1.51
N SER A 58 -1.89 10.71 -2.76
CA SER A 58 -2.57 11.80 -3.48
C SER A 58 -3.94 12.11 -2.90
N SER A 59 -4.66 11.11 -2.39
CA SER A 59 -5.99 11.28 -1.79
C SER A 59 -5.93 11.80 -0.36
N TYR A 60 -4.86 11.50 0.39
CA TYR A 60 -4.72 11.85 1.80
C TYR A 60 -3.40 12.58 2.11
N PRO A 61 -3.06 13.67 1.41
CA PRO A 61 -1.76 14.33 1.53
C PRO A 61 -1.52 14.99 2.90
N HIS A 62 -2.59 15.20 3.67
CA HIS A 62 -2.53 15.77 5.02
C HIS A 62 -2.09 14.75 6.08
N LEU A 63 -2.24 13.44 5.82
CA LEU A 63 -1.88 12.40 6.78
C LEU A 63 -0.34 12.27 6.89
N PRO A 64 0.23 12.30 8.11
CA PRO A 64 1.68 12.20 8.33
C PRO A 64 2.36 11.04 7.60
N VAL A 65 1.74 9.86 7.57
CA VAL A 65 2.26 8.65 6.90
C VAL A 65 2.52 8.85 5.41
N PHE A 66 1.88 9.83 4.77
CA PHE A 66 1.99 10.12 3.35
C PHE A 66 2.71 11.43 3.03
N LYS A 67 3.23 12.14 4.04
CA LYS A 67 3.98 13.39 3.82
C LYS A 67 5.35 13.10 3.19
N PRO A 68 5.93 14.06 2.44
CA PRO A 68 7.29 13.93 1.94
C PRO A 68 8.29 13.59 3.06
N GLY A 69 9.14 12.59 2.82
CA GLY A 69 10.11 12.10 3.81
C GLY A 69 9.56 11.02 4.76
N ALA A 70 8.28 10.64 4.67
CA ALA A 70 7.76 9.47 5.36
C ALA A 70 8.38 8.16 4.81
N GLU A 71 8.41 7.12 5.65
CA GLU A 71 8.89 5.78 5.29
C GLU A 71 7.96 5.03 4.32
N VAL A 72 6.77 5.59 4.02
CA VAL A 72 5.77 4.99 3.15
C VAL A 72 5.71 5.74 1.83
N GLY A 73 6.07 5.05 0.75
CA GLY A 73 5.98 5.54 -0.61
C GLY A 73 6.24 4.45 -1.66
N PRO A 74 6.05 4.76 -2.96
CA PRO A 74 6.36 3.84 -4.05
C PRO A 74 7.84 3.42 -3.98
N GLY A 75 8.08 2.12 -3.86
CA GLY A 75 9.44 1.56 -3.72
C GLY A 75 10.12 1.77 -2.36
N GLN A 76 9.46 2.47 -1.42
CA GLN A 76 9.97 2.67 -0.05
C GLN A 76 9.30 1.75 0.97
N THR A 77 8.06 1.33 0.68
CA THR A 77 7.32 0.41 1.53
C THR A 77 8.04 -0.95 1.58
N PRO A 78 8.46 -1.43 2.76
CA PRO A 78 9.19 -2.67 2.86
C PRO A 78 8.29 -3.87 2.54
N PHE A 79 8.91 -4.98 2.15
CA PHE A 79 8.26 -6.30 2.07
C PHE A 79 7.02 -6.36 1.17
N VAL A 80 7.12 -5.72 0.01
CA VAL A 80 6.11 -5.78 -1.04
C VAL A 80 6.43 -6.90 -2.01
N VAL A 81 5.42 -7.71 -2.32
CA VAL A 81 5.42 -8.75 -3.35
C VAL A 81 4.56 -8.24 -4.50
N GLU A 82 5.21 -7.83 -5.58
CA GLU A 82 4.52 -7.55 -6.84
C GLU A 82 4.17 -8.88 -7.52
N ILE A 83 2.89 -9.25 -7.47
CA ILE A 83 2.44 -10.58 -7.88
C ILE A 83 2.71 -10.85 -9.36
N LEU A 84 2.73 -9.81 -10.19
CA LEU A 84 3.08 -9.91 -11.61
C LEU A 84 4.54 -10.35 -11.82
N ASP A 85 5.46 -9.84 -11.01
CA ASP A 85 6.88 -10.20 -11.12
C ASP A 85 7.12 -11.62 -10.63
N MET A 86 6.46 -12.01 -9.53
CA MET A 86 6.48 -13.39 -9.06
C MET A 86 5.90 -14.36 -10.11
N ALA A 87 4.78 -14.00 -10.74
CA ALA A 87 4.18 -14.80 -11.78
C ALA A 87 5.10 -14.94 -13.01
N ARG A 88 5.73 -13.86 -13.47
CA ARG A 88 6.69 -13.90 -14.59
C ARG A 88 7.90 -14.78 -14.29
N PHE A 89 8.35 -14.78 -13.03
CA PHE A 89 9.44 -15.63 -12.61
C PHE A 89 9.05 -17.11 -12.60
N ALA A 90 7.90 -17.45 -11.99
CA ALA A 90 7.45 -18.83 -11.85
C ALA A 90 6.87 -19.41 -13.15
N MET A 91 6.37 -18.57 -14.05
CA MET A 91 5.63 -18.95 -15.25
C MET A 91 6.17 -18.18 -16.46
N PRO A 92 7.16 -18.74 -17.20
CA PRO A 92 7.78 -18.07 -18.35
C PRO A 92 6.80 -17.69 -19.49
N GLN A 93 5.62 -18.31 -19.53
CA GLN A 93 4.55 -18.01 -20.47
C GLN A 93 3.77 -16.72 -20.16
N VAL A 94 3.93 -16.15 -18.96
CA VAL A 94 3.30 -14.86 -18.62
C VAL A 94 3.91 -13.78 -19.52
N PRO A 95 3.09 -13.01 -20.26
CA PRO A 95 3.60 -12.00 -21.17
C PRO A 95 4.54 -10.99 -20.48
N LYS A 96 5.62 -10.63 -21.19
CA LYS A 96 6.58 -9.62 -20.73
C LYS A 96 6.01 -8.20 -20.74
N PHE A 97 5.00 -7.96 -21.57
CA PHE A 97 4.31 -6.67 -21.68
C PHE A 97 3.22 -6.51 -20.60
N ALA A 98 2.50 -5.39 -20.64
CA ALA A 98 1.41 -5.12 -19.70
C ALA A 98 0.34 -6.22 -19.76
N VAL A 99 0.01 -6.78 -18.59
CA VAL A 99 -1.05 -7.79 -18.39
C VAL A 99 -2.00 -7.21 -17.37
N SER A 100 -3.31 -7.28 -17.58
CA SER A 100 -4.28 -6.88 -16.54
C SER A 100 -4.37 -7.91 -15.43
N LEU A 101 -4.73 -7.50 -14.20
CA LEU A 101 -4.95 -8.43 -13.08
C LEU A 101 -5.86 -9.60 -13.47
N ALA A 102 -7.04 -9.35 -14.03
CA ALA A 102 -7.96 -10.41 -14.44
C ALA A 102 -7.36 -11.39 -15.47
N LYS A 103 -6.46 -10.92 -16.35
CA LYS A 103 -5.78 -11.82 -17.28
C LYS A 103 -4.71 -12.66 -16.57
N LEU A 104 -4.01 -12.06 -15.61
CA LEU A 104 -3.03 -12.78 -14.79
C LEU A 104 -3.72 -13.88 -13.97
N VAL A 105 -4.86 -13.59 -13.36
CA VAL A 105 -5.65 -14.53 -12.56
C VAL A 105 -6.11 -15.73 -13.39
N ASP A 106 -6.63 -15.48 -14.59
CA ASP A 106 -7.00 -16.53 -15.56
C ASP A 106 -5.80 -17.41 -15.96
N LEU A 107 -4.61 -16.82 -16.07
CA LEU A 107 -3.39 -17.56 -16.40
C LEU A 107 -2.87 -18.40 -15.23
N VAL A 108 -2.85 -17.85 -14.02
CA VAL A 108 -2.25 -18.48 -12.82
C VAL A 108 -3.19 -19.52 -12.23
N ILE A 109 -4.40 -19.11 -11.86
CA ILE A 109 -5.36 -19.95 -11.13
C ILE A 109 -6.63 -20.32 -11.92
N HIS A 110 -6.69 -19.98 -13.22
CA HIS A 110 -7.79 -20.36 -14.13
C HIS A 110 -9.19 -19.87 -13.72
N ILE A 111 -9.23 -18.72 -13.03
CA ILE A 111 -10.47 -18.05 -12.63
C ILE A 111 -10.71 -16.82 -13.50
N LYS A 112 -11.95 -16.67 -13.99
CA LYS A 112 -12.40 -15.44 -14.65
C LYS A 112 -13.01 -14.49 -13.62
N LEU A 113 -12.35 -13.37 -13.38
CA LEU A 113 -12.88 -12.32 -12.50
C LEU A 113 -14.12 -11.66 -13.12
N ASP A 114 -15.18 -11.52 -12.32
CA ASP A 114 -16.32 -10.68 -12.67
C ASP A 114 -15.92 -9.20 -12.54
N LYS A 115 -15.96 -8.45 -13.65
CA LYS A 115 -15.57 -7.03 -13.71
C LYS A 115 -16.75 -6.07 -13.62
N LYS A 116 -17.99 -6.56 -13.43
CA LYS A 116 -19.19 -5.71 -13.47
C LYS A 116 -19.12 -4.50 -12.54
N GLN A 117 -18.50 -4.66 -11.37
CA GLN A 117 -18.44 -3.59 -10.37
C GLN A 117 -17.20 -2.69 -10.48
N GLN A 118 -16.28 -2.98 -11.41
CA GLN A 118 -15.02 -2.23 -11.56
C GLN A 118 -15.27 -0.73 -11.79
N LEU A 119 -16.26 -0.39 -12.62
CA LEU A 119 -16.62 0.98 -12.99
C LEU A 119 -17.96 1.45 -12.37
N SER A 120 -18.40 0.78 -11.30
CA SER A 120 -19.61 1.18 -10.56
C SER A 120 -19.38 2.47 -9.77
N ASN A 121 -20.47 3.06 -9.24
CA ASN A 121 -20.37 4.26 -8.41
C ASN A 121 -19.79 3.94 -7.02
N TRP A 122 -18.47 4.03 -6.84
CA TRP A 122 -17.78 3.79 -5.57
C TRP A 122 -17.98 4.91 -4.52
N ALA A 123 -18.59 6.04 -4.91
CA ALA A 123 -18.92 7.12 -3.99
C ALA A 123 -20.28 6.92 -3.29
N GLN A 124 -21.13 6.02 -3.79
CA GLN A 124 -22.45 5.78 -3.18
C GLN A 124 -22.34 5.22 -1.76
N ARG A 125 -23.27 5.59 -0.88
CA ARG A 125 -23.37 5.04 0.48
C ARG A 125 -24.83 4.67 0.80
N PRO A 126 -25.10 3.46 1.35
CA PRO A 126 -24.15 2.36 1.54
C PRO A 126 -23.64 1.80 0.19
N LEU A 127 -22.49 1.13 0.21
CA LEU A 127 -22.07 0.32 -0.94
C LEU A 127 -23.05 -0.85 -1.13
N THR A 128 -23.23 -1.33 -2.36
CA THR A 128 -24.05 -2.52 -2.58
C THR A 128 -23.33 -3.79 -2.14
N SER A 129 -24.09 -4.87 -1.94
CA SER A 129 -23.53 -6.19 -1.63
C SER A 129 -22.58 -6.68 -2.73
N GLU A 130 -22.89 -6.40 -3.99
CA GLU A 130 -22.06 -6.76 -5.14
C GLU A 130 -20.75 -5.97 -5.17
N GLN A 131 -20.76 -4.67 -4.87
CA GLN A 131 -19.53 -3.86 -4.78
C GLN A 131 -18.62 -4.36 -3.66
N THR A 132 -19.20 -4.66 -2.50
CA THR A 132 -18.46 -5.18 -1.34
C THR A 132 -17.83 -6.52 -1.68
N ARG A 133 -18.61 -7.42 -2.31
CA ARG A 133 -18.11 -8.72 -2.74
C ARG A 133 -16.99 -8.60 -3.77
N TYR A 134 -17.17 -7.74 -4.77
CA TYR A 134 -16.15 -7.49 -5.79
C TYR A 134 -14.83 -6.99 -5.18
N ALA A 135 -14.89 -5.99 -4.28
CA ALA A 135 -13.70 -5.46 -3.63
C ALA A 135 -12.99 -6.52 -2.76
N ALA A 136 -13.77 -7.36 -2.06
CA ALA A 136 -13.21 -8.46 -1.28
C ALA A 136 -12.53 -9.51 -2.17
N ASP A 137 -13.17 -9.90 -3.27
CA ASP A 137 -12.62 -10.87 -4.22
C ASP A 137 -11.33 -10.32 -4.88
N ASP A 138 -11.28 -9.05 -5.25
CA ASP A 138 -10.11 -8.41 -5.87
C ASP A 138 -8.87 -8.45 -4.94
N GLY A 139 -9.08 -8.15 -3.65
CA GLY A 139 -8.03 -8.24 -2.62
C GLY A 139 -7.64 -9.68 -2.27
N HIS A 140 -8.59 -10.61 -2.23
CA HIS A 140 -8.30 -12.02 -1.95
C HIS A 140 -7.52 -12.70 -3.09
N THR A 141 -7.81 -12.32 -4.32
CA THR A 141 -7.26 -13.00 -5.50
C THR A 141 -5.74 -12.90 -5.58
N VAL A 142 -5.14 -11.77 -5.19
CA VAL A 142 -3.68 -11.62 -5.17
C VAL A 142 -3.01 -12.54 -4.14
N VAL A 143 -3.67 -12.81 -3.02
CA VAL A 143 -3.20 -13.77 -2.00
C VAL A 143 -3.32 -15.20 -2.53
N ALA A 144 -4.46 -15.56 -3.13
CA ALA A 144 -4.64 -16.88 -3.72
C ALA A 144 -3.62 -17.18 -4.84
N MET A 145 -3.28 -16.17 -5.66
CA MET A 145 -2.20 -16.30 -6.64
C MET A 145 -0.83 -16.48 -5.99
N LEU A 146 -0.55 -15.80 -4.88
CA LEU A 146 0.72 -15.98 -4.16
C LEU A 146 0.88 -17.43 -3.70
N ASP A 147 -0.16 -18.00 -3.08
CA ASP A 147 -0.13 -19.38 -2.59
C ASP A 147 0.11 -20.39 -3.72
N ASP A 148 -0.60 -20.24 -4.84
CA ASP A 148 -0.43 -21.11 -6.02
C ASP A 148 0.97 -20.97 -6.64
N LEU A 149 1.47 -19.74 -6.81
CA LEU A 149 2.80 -19.49 -7.37
C LEU A 149 3.93 -19.99 -6.45
N ALA A 150 3.77 -19.83 -5.14
CA ALA A 150 4.71 -20.34 -4.15
C ALA A 150 4.77 -21.87 -4.17
N ALA A 151 3.62 -22.54 -4.30
CA ALA A 151 3.56 -23.99 -4.42
C ALA A 151 4.21 -24.51 -5.73
N ARG A 152 4.03 -23.79 -6.84
CA ARG A 152 4.63 -24.15 -8.14
C ARG A 152 6.13 -23.89 -8.21
N SER A 153 6.61 -22.83 -7.54
CA SER A 153 8.01 -22.43 -7.57
C SER A 153 8.47 -21.93 -6.20
N PRO A 154 8.92 -22.83 -5.30
CA PRO A 154 9.52 -22.44 -4.03
C PRO A 154 10.73 -21.51 -4.19
N ALA A 155 11.47 -21.66 -5.30
CA ALA A 155 12.58 -20.78 -5.65
C ALA A 155 12.13 -19.33 -5.95
N ALA A 156 10.89 -19.12 -6.41
CA ALA A 156 10.31 -17.79 -6.57
C ALA A 156 10.06 -17.13 -5.21
N LEU A 157 9.54 -17.93 -4.27
CA LEU A 157 9.28 -17.48 -2.90
C LEU A 157 10.58 -17.08 -2.18
N ALA A 158 11.64 -17.87 -2.31
CA ALA A 158 12.95 -17.61 -1.70
C ALA A 158 13.64 -16.32 -2.20
N ARG A 159 13.16 -15.71 -3.29
CA ARG A 159 13.64 -14.42 -3.79
C ARG A 159 12.86 -13.22 -3.24
N LEU A 160 11.76 -13.46 -2.56
CA LEU A 160 11.02 -12.39 -1.90
C LEU A 160 11.83 -11.90 -0.70
N PRO A 161 11.84 -10.59 -0.43
CA PRO A 161 12.71 -9.99 0.59
C PRO A 161 12.52 -10.53 2.02
N ASN A 162 11.48 -11.33 2.28
CA ASN A 162 11.16 -11.96 3.57
C ASN A 162 11.60 -13.42 3.71
N PHE A 163 11.97 -14.09 2.62
CA PHE A 163 12.17 -15.55 2.60
C PHE A 163 13.60 -15.95 2.19
N ALA A 164 14.51 -14.97 2.10
CA ALA A 164 15.93 -15.14 1.85
C ALA A 164 16.73 -15.08 3.15
#